data_AF-A0A973FMU3-F1
#
_entry.id   AF-A0A973FMU3-F1
#
_cell.length_a   1.000
_cell.length_b   1.000
_cell.length_c   1.000
_cell.angle_alpha   90.00
_cell.angle_beta   90.00
_cell.angle_gamma   90.00
#
_symmetry.space_group_name_H-M   'P 1'
#
loop_
_entity.id
_entity.type
_entity.pdbx_description
1 polymer ?
#
loop_
_entity_poly.entity_id
_entity_poly.type
_entity_poly.pdbx_seq_one_letter_code
_entity_poly.pdbx_strand_id
1 'polypeptide(L)'
;WHYLHQYRWARTGLTVILIILQILTTTAQFGHISNQRAISERWEWDCRALGITLNQAFATQEPLVAVTAAGCLPYWSELPSIDMLGLNDYYLPRHKPADMGTGLLGHELGDGDYVLQRSPDMVIFHIGIQPIFLTGKQLSENPAFHQQYREISIRTAVEPYYTALVWVKVASNLIGYVQSDGEVRIPAYFLNAFETTTAWFDGDQLVISVDRDHPAGVVVDQLPASYTLTVVSRHAEQIKASVEPAEQGSRIVLTSEGTAPLAVEALVITDTSR
;
A
#
# COMPACT_ATOMS: atom_id res chain seq x y z
N TRP A 1 67.20 29.71 12.33
CA TRP A 1 66.74 29.06 13.58
C TRP A 1 65.44 29.66 14.14
N HIS A 2 65.21 30.97 14.12
CA HIS A 2 63.97 31.59 14.64
C HIS A 2 62.70 31.30 13.80
N TYR A 3 62.81 31.25 12.47
CA TYR A 3 61.68 30.98 11.55
C TYR A 3 61.10 29.54 11.65
N LEU A 4 61.91 28.54 12.02
CA LEU A 4 61.47 27.15 12.13
C LEU A 4 60.60 26.88 13.37
N HIS A 5 60.75 27.69 14.44
CA HIS A 5 59.92 27.57 15.64
C HIS A 5 58.51 28.13 15.43
N GLN A 6 58.37 29.27 14.75
CA GLN A 6 57.07 29.90 14.49
C GLN A 6 56.13 28.99 13.69
N TYR A 7 56.65 28.26 12.69
CA TYR A 7 55.88 27.27 11.92
C TYR A 7 55.43 26.05 12.74
N ARG A 8 56.19 25.66 13.77
CA ARG A 8 55.84 24.51 14.64
C ARG A 8 54.69 24.87 15.58
N TRP A 9 54.73 26.06 16.19
CA TRP A 9 53.64 26.53 17.07
C TRP A 9 52.33 26.77 16.32
N ALA A 10 52.41 27.33 15.11
CA ALA A 10 51.24 27.52 14.25
C ALA A 10 50.60 26.17 13.83
N ARG A 11 51.42 25.15 13.53
CA ARG A 11 50.94 23.79 13.21
C ARG A 11 50.29 23.12 14.42
N THR A 12 50.92 23.18 15.59
CA THR A 12 50.34 22.61 16.82
C THR A 12 49.03 23.29 17.18
N GLY A 13 48.94 24.62 17.08
CA GLY A 13 47.70 25.37 17.32
C GLY A 13 46.58 24.98 16.36
N LEU A 14 46.87 24.86 15.07
CA LEU A 14 45.90 24.40 14.07
C LEU A 14 45.41 22.97 14.34
N THR A 15 46.32 22.05 14.70
CA THR A 15 45.97 20.68 15.05
C THR A 15 45.02 20.62 16.25
N VAL A 16 45.29 21.41 17.30
CA VAL A 16 44.41 21.47 18.49
C VAL A 16 43.02 22.01 18.12
N ILE A 17 42.95 23.04 17.29
CA ILE A 17 41.67 23.60 16.82
C ILE A 17 40.88 22.56 16.01
N LEU A 18 41.53 21.84 15.10
CA LEU A 18 40.89 20.78 14.32
C LEU A 18 40.40 19.62 15.21
N ILE A 19 41.16 19.23 16.24
CA ILE A 19 40.72 18.22 17.21
C ILE A 19 39.50 18.71 17.99
N ILE A 20 39.49 19.96 18.46
CA ILE A 20 38.34 20.54 19.17
C ILE A 20 37.11 20.58 18.24
N LEU A 21 37.27 21.03 17.00
CA LEU A 21 36.19 21.05 16.00
C LEU A 21 35.68 19.64 15.72
N GLN A 22 36.56 18.65 15.61
CA GLN A 22 36.16 17.25 15.41
C GLN A 22 35.37 16.74 16.62
N ILE A 23 35.81 17.02 17.86
CA ILE A 23 35.09 16.61 19.07
C ILE A 23 33.70 17.26 19.11
N LEU A 24 33.61 18.57 18.88
CA LEU A 24 32.34 19.31 18.89
C LEU A 24 31.38 18.84 17.79
N THR A 25 31.87 18.59 16.57
CA THR A 25 31.03 18.10 15.48
C THR A 25 30.57 16.67 15.71
N THR A 26 31.43 15.81 16.26
CA THR A 26 31.09 14.42 16.59
C THR A 26 30.05 14.37 17.70
N THR A 27 30.19 15.16 18.77
CA THR A 27 29.19 15.22 19.85
C THR A 27 27.86 15.79 19.35
N ALA A 28 27.89 16.84 18.52
CA ALA A 28 26.70 17.38 17.89
C ALA A 28 25.99 16.36 16.99
N GLN A 29 26.74 15.53 16.26
CA GLN A 29 26.19 14.45 15.45
C GLN A 29 25.49 13.38 16.30
N PHE A 30 26.03 13.00 17.46
CA PHE A 30 25.35 12.06 18.35
C PHE A 30 24.03 12.62 18.90
N GLY A 31 23.93 13.93 19.13
CA GLY A 31 22.69 14.58 19.58
C GLY A 31 21.68 14.86 18.46
N HIS A 32 22.05 14.68 17.18
CA HIS A 32 21.20 15.04 16.06
C HIS A 32 20.05 14.03 15.90
N ILE A 33 18.81 14.54 15.85
CA ILE A 33 17.59 13.71 15.81
C ILE A 33 17.62 12.73 14.63
N SER A 34 18.09 13.15 13.45
CA SER A 34 18.17 12.26 12.29
C SER A 34 19.14 11.09 12.49
N ASN A 35 20.24 11.28 13.23
CA ASN A 35 21.19 10.20 13.50
C ASN A 35 20.63 9.23 14.53
N GLN A 36 19.95 9.76 15.56
CA GLN A 36 19.23 8.93 16.53
C GLN A 36 18.13 8.11 15.85
N ARG A 37 17.38 8.74 14.95
CA ARG A 37 16.36 8.08 14.12
C ARG A 37 17.00 7.00 13.24
N ALA A 38 18.10 7.26 12.55
CA ALA A 38 18.77 6.25 11.70
C ALA A 38 19.19 4.99 12.48
N ILE A 39 19.49 5.09 13.78
CA ILE A 39 19.85 3.93 14.61
C ILE A 39 18.62 3.06 14.95
N SER A 40 17.48 3.70 15.19
CA SER A 40 16.24 3.03 15.64
C SER A 40 15.21 2.79 14.55
N GLU A 41 15.38 3.39 13.38
CA GLU A 41 14.49 3.26 12.23
C GLU A 41 14.52 1.82 11.70
N ARG A 42 13.33 1.24 11.52
CA ARG A 42 13.14 -0.19 11.21
C ARG A 42 12.02 -0.43 10.20
N TRP A 43 11.58 0.60 9.47
CA TRP A 43 10.46 0.47 8.52
C TRP A 43 10.76 -0.49 7.38
N GLU A 44 12.03 -0.83 7.13
CA GLU A 44 12.43 -1.86 6.17
C GLU A 44 11.89 -3.25 6.56
N TRP A 45 11.67 -3.49 7.85
CA TRP A 45 11.04 -4.73 8.34
C TRP A 45 9.53 -4.73 8.11
N ASP A 46 8.88 -3.58 8.19
CA ASP A 46 7.47 -3.43 7.79
C ASP A 46 7.34 -3.68 6.27
N CYS A 47 8.26 -3.14 5.46
CA CYS A 47 8.31 -3.48 4.03
C CYS A 47 8.48 -4.97 3.79
N ARG A 48 9.33 -5.64 4.57
CA ARG A 48 9.51 -7.10 4.45
C ARG A 48 8.20 -7.81 4.72
N ALA A 49 7.50 -7.44 5.79
CA ALA A 49 6.23 -8.05 6.15
C ALA A 49 5.20 -7.87 5.03
N LEU A 50 5.00 -6.65 4.54
CA LEU A 50 4.06 -6.39 3.44
C LEU A 50 4.52 -7.01 2.12
N GLY A 51 5.80 -6.93 1.77
CA GLY A 51 6.35 -7.52 0.54
C GLY A 51 6.14 -9.03 0.48
N ILE A 52 6.47 -9.76 1.55
CA ILE A 52 6.21 -11.22 1.63
C ILE A 52 4.70 -11.51 1.56
N THR A 53 3.87 -10.69 2.21
CA THR A 53 2.41 -10.81 2.16
C THR A 53 1.89 -10.68 0.72
N LEU A 54 2.41 -9.70 -0.04
CA LEU A 54 2.05 -9.49 -1.44
C LEU A 54 2.56 -10.61 -2.35
N ASN A 55 3.79 -11.10 -2.12
CA ASN A 55 4.34 -12.23 -2.87
C ASN A 55 3.46 -13.48 -2.67
N GLN A 56 3.17 -13.83 -1.41
CA GLN A 56 2.32 -14.99 -1.10
C GLN A 56 0.94 -14.88 -1.75
N ALA A 57 0.35 -13.68 -1.80
CA ALA A 57 -0.98 -13.48 -2.37
C ALA A 57 -1.00 -13.50 -3.90
N PHE A 58 0.03 -12.93 -4.54
CA PHE A 58 -0.08 -12.49 -5.93
C PHE A 58 1.11 -12.84 -6.84
N ALA A 59 2.12 -13.56 -6.35
CA ALA A 59 3.31 -13.90 -7.16
C ALA A 59 2.96 -14.67 -8.44
N THR A 60 1.90 -15.48 -8.43
CA THR A 60 1.48 -16.25 -9.62
C THR A 60 0.90 -15.35 -10.72
N GLN A 61 0.23 -14.26 -10.33
CA GLN A 61 -0.45 -13.34 -11.24
C GLN A 61 0.49 -12.23 -11.73
N GLU A 62 1.58 -11.96 -11.02
CA GLU A 62 2.56 -10.90 -11.31
C GLU A 62 1.94 -9.52 -11.59
N PRO A 63 1.01 -9.01 -10.75
CA PRO A 63 0.38 -7.71 -10.96
C PRO A 63 1.40 -6.56 -10.94
N LEU A 64 1.17 -5.53 -11.75
CA LEU A 64 2.00 -4.33 -11.77
C LEU A 64 1.69 -3.45 -10.56
N VAL A 65 2.70 -3.17 -9.73
CA VAL A 65 2.53 -2.41 -8.48
C VAL A 65 3.23 -1.05 -8.56
N ALA A 66 2.50 0.05 -8.42
CA ALA A 66 3.11 1.35 -8.20
C ALA A 66 3.42 1.53 -6.71
N VAL A 67 4.67 1.86 -6.38
CA VAL A 67 5.14 1.98 -5.00
C VAL A 67 5.96 3.25 -4.81
N THR A 68 5.87 3.88 -3.63
CA THR A 68 6.84 4.92 -3.24
C THR A 68 8.06 4.30 -2.56
N ALA A 69 7.92 3.15 -1.89
CA ALA A 69 9.03 2.41 -1.26
C ALA A 69 9.72 1.47 -2.26
N ALA A 70 10.19 2.03 -3.38
CA ALA A 70 10.65 1.31 -4.59
C ALA A 70 11.93 0.46 -4.43
N GLY A 71 12.56 0.48 -3.26
CA GLY A 71 13.64 -0.44 -2.92
C GLY A 71 13.12 -1.69 -2.21
N CYS A 72 12.59 -1.50 -1.00
CA CYS A 72 12.26 -2.60 -0.10
C CYS A 72 11.04 -3.42 -0.57
N LEU A 73 9.96 -2.78 -1.04
CA LEU A 73 8.72 -3.49 -1.37
C LEU A 73 8.92 -4.40 -2.59
N PRO A 74 9.46 -3.92 -3.73
CA PRO A 74 9.72 -4.78 -4.88
C PRO A 74 10.75 -5.88 -4.59
N TYR A 75 11.72 -5.64 -3.71
CA TYR A 75 12.71 -6.65 -3.32
C TYR A 75 12.06 -7.86 -2.63
N TRP A 76 11.12 -7.62 -1.71
CA TRP A 76 10.47 -8.70 -0.96
C TRP A 76 9.22 -9.25 -1.63
N SER A 77 8.50 -8.43 -2.40
CA SER A 77 7.33 -8.89 -3.16
C SER A 77 7.70 -9.61 -4.44
N GLU A 78 8.86 -9.30 -5.02
CA GLU A 78 9.31 -9.73 -6.35
C GLU A 78 8.33 -9.39 -7.48
N LEU A 79 7.38 -8.49 -7.23
CA LEU A 79 6.37 -8.08 -8.20
C LEU A 79 6.92 -6.99 -9.15
N PRO A 80 6.50 -6.98 -10.43
CA PRO A 80 6.85 -5.90 -11.35
C PRO A 80 6.35 -4.57 -10.79
N SER A 81 7.22 -3.56 -10.75
CA SER A 81 6.95 -2.36 -9.98
C SER A 81 7.24 -1.06 -10.73
N ILE A 82 6.42 -0.04 -10.48
CA ILE A 82 6.64 1.35 -10.89
C ILE A 82 7.14 2.13 -9.67
N ASP A 83 8.29 2.76 -9.80
CA ASP A 83 8.82 3.65 -8.78
C ASP A 83 8.18 5.04 -8.90
N MET A 84 7.32 5.39 -7.94
CA MET A 84 6.60 6.65 -7.92
C MET A 84 7.44 7.86 -7.49
N LEU A 85 8.69 7.66 -7.04
CA LEU A 85 9.62 8.72 -6.61
C LEU A 85 10.80 8.89 -7.57
N GLY A 86 10.91 8.07 -8.61
CA GLY A 86 11.86 8.28 -9.69
C GLY A 86 13.32 7.93 -9.38
N LEU A 87 13.61 7.11 -8.38
CA LEU A 87 14.94 6.53 -8.17
C LEU A 87 15.33 5.59 -9.33
N ASN A 88 14.39 4.74 -9.76
CA ASN A 88 14.57 3.73 -10.80
C ASN A 88 13.68 3.96 -12.05
N ASP A 89 12.79 4.96 -12.03
CA ASP A 89 11.91 5.26 -13.16
C ASP A 89 12.63 6.07 -14.25
N TYR A 90 12.32 5.79 -15.52
CA TYR A 90 12.92 6.48 -16.65
C TYR A 90 12.32 7.88 -16.89
N TYR A 91 11.01 8.05 -16.71
CA TYR A 91 10.30 9.26 -17.08
C TYR A 91 10.43 10.34 -16.00
N LEU A 92 10.21 10.01 -14.72
CA LEU A 92 10.08 11.00 -13.62
C LEU A 92 11.32 11.92 -13.46
N PRO A 93 12.57 11.43 -13.52
CA PRO A 93 13.74 12.32 -13.42
C PRO A 93 13.88 13.31 -14.57
N ARG A 94 13.20 13.06 -15.70
CA ARG A 94 13.21 13.88 -16.93
C ARG A 94 12.02 14.83 -17.01
N HIS A 95 11.01 14.65 -16.14
CA HIS A 95 9.78 15.43 -16.10
C HIS A 95 9.57 15.96 -14.68
N LYS A 96 10.50 16.81 -14.26
CA LYS A 96 10.55 17.36 -12.91
C LYS A 96 9.39 18.36 -12.71
N PRO A 97 8.75 18.37 -11.53
CA PRO A 97 7.82 19.44 -11.17
C PRO A 97 8.49 20.82 -11.22
N ALA A 98 7.70 21.85 -11.53
CA ALA A 98 8.19 23.21 -11.71
C ALA A 98 8.76 23.82 -10.42
N ASP A 99 8.31 23.33 -9.27
CA ASP A 99 8.68 23.75 -7.91
C ASP A 99 9.76 22.87 -7.26
N MET A 100 10.43 22.00 -8.04
CA MET A 100 11.54 21.19 -7.53
C MET A 100 12.64 22.05 -6.89
N GLY A 101 13.12 21.64 -5.72
CA GLY A 101 14.06 22.35 -4.87
C GLY A 101 13.41 23.08 -3.69
N THR A 102 12.09 22.96 -3.52
CA THR A 102 11.35 23.58 -2.41
C THR A 102 10.77 22.57 -1.41
N GLY A 103 10.79 21.28 -1.76
CA GLY A 103 10.20 20.19 -0.99
C GLY A 103 11.19 19.36 -0.18
N LEU A 104 10.75 18.15 0.17
CA LEU A 104 11.56 17.21 0.94
C LEU A 104 12.64 16.59 0.05
N LEU A 105 13.91 16.75 0.44
CA LEU A 105 15.05 16.21 -0.29
C LEU A 105 14.85 14.74 -0.68
N GLY A 106 15.01 14.44 -1.97
CA GLY A 106 14.87 13.09 -2.53
C GLY A 106 13.43 12.60 -2.73
N HIS A 107 12.42 13.43 -2.41
CA HIS A 107 11.00 13.05 -2.45
C HIS A 107 10.13 14.09 -3.20
N GLU A 108 10.77 14.87 -4.07
CA GLU A 108 10.11 15.94 -4.83
C GLU A 108 9.69 15.52 -6.23
N LEU A 109 10.17 14.38 -6.73
CA LEU A 109 9.73 13.83 -8.01
C LEU A 109 8.38 13.15 -7.85
N GLY A 110 7.55 13.25 -8.88
CA GLY A 110 6.25 12.60 -8.93
C GLY A 110 5.39 13.12 -10.07
N ASP A 111 4.57 12.23 -10.62
CA ASP A 111 3.59 12.55 -11.67
C ASP A 111 2.46 11.51 -11.58
N GLY A 112 1.37 11.88 -10.90
CA GLY A 112 0.21 11.03 -10.67
C GLY A 112 -0.52 10.65 -11.96
N ASP A 113 -0.56 11.54 -12.94
CA ASP A 113 -1.18 11.27 -14.24
C ASP A 113 -0.36 10.26 -15.04
N TYR A 114 0.97 10.40 -15.05
CA TYR A 114 1.87 9.40 -15.61
C TYR A 114 1.65 8.03 -14.96
N VAL A 115 1.67 7.94 -13.62
CA VAL A 115 1.47 6.67 -12.91
C VAL A 115 0.10 6.07 -13.21
N LEU A 116 -0.97 6.87 -13.23
CA LEU A 116 -2.31 6.39 -13.55
C LEU A 116 -2.40 5.89 -15.01
N GLN A 117 -1.75 6.57 -15.96
CA GLN A 117 -1.68 6.13 -17.37
C GLN A 117 -0.92 4.81 -17.55
N ARG A 118 0.06 4.51 -16.67
CA ARG A 118 0.71 3.19 -16.64
C ARG A 118 -0.23 2.08 -16.16
N SER A 119 -1.39 2.43 -15.63
CA SER A 119 -2.47 1.52 -15.26
C SER A 119 -2.00 0.34 -14.39
N PRO A 120 -1.34 0.60 -13.24
CA PRO A 120 -0.96 -0.46 -12.32
C PRO A 120 -2.18 -1.23 -11.81
N ASP A 121 -1.98 -2.48 -11.42
CA ASP A 121 -3.01 -3.28 -10.75
C ASP A 121 -3.14 -2.90 -9.28
N MET A 122 -2.04 -2.43 -8.67
CA MET A 122 -1.98 -1.98 -7.28
C MET A 122 -1.20 -0.68 -7.13
N VAL A 123 -1.64 0.17 -6.21
CA VAL A 123 -0.89 1.35 -5.75
C VAL A 123 -0.70 1.27 -4.24
N ILE A 124 0.54 1.43 -3.80
CA ILE A 124 0.92 1.38 -2.38
C ILE A 124 1.71 2.63 -2.03
N PHE A 125 1.16 3.44 -1.13
CA PHE A 125 1.87 4.59 -0.60
C PHE A 125 2.69 4.19 0.62
N HIS A 126 3.96 4.57 0.59
CA HIS A 126 4.97 4.24 1.60
C HIS A 126 5.00 2.73 1.86
N ILE A 127 4.54 2.29 3.04
CA ILE A 127 4.47 0.88 3.45
C ILE A 127 3.02 0.44 3.71
N GLY A 128 2.08 1.04 2.98
CA GLY A 128 0.64 0.80 3.12
C GLY A 128 -0.02 1.76 4.10
N ILE A 129 0.23 3.06 3.94
CA ILE A 129 -0.41 4.14 4.72
C ILE A 129 -0.99 5.19 3.77
N GLN A 130 -1.56 6.26 4.33
CA GLN A 130 -2.04 7.40 3.55
C GLN A 130 -0.89 8.12 2.81
N PRO A 131 -1.17 8.74 1.65
CA PRO A 131 -0.12 9.33 0.82
C PRO A 131 0.48 10.60 1.43
N ILE A 132 1.81 10.67 1.41
CA ILE A 132 2.58 11.81 1.92
C ILE A 132 3.38 12.53 0.82
N PHE A 133 3.69 11.83 -0.28
CA PHE A 133 4.51 12.33 -1.39
C PHE A 133 3.66 12.82 -2.55
N LEU A 134 4.28 13.61 -3.45
CA LEU A 134 3.60 14.33 -4.54
C LEU A 134 2.67 13.44 -5.37
N THR A 135 3.19 12.34 -5.93
CA THR A 135 2.41 11.38 -6.74
C THR A 135 1.18 10.89 -5.98
N GLY A 136 1.33 10.55 -4.70
CA GLY A 136 0.23 10.05 -3.88
C GLY A 136 -0.83 11.11 -3.63
N LYS A 137 -0.43 12.35 -3.37
CA LYS A 137 -1.38 13.48 -3.23
C LYS A 137 -2.16 13.71 -4.52
N GLN A 138 -1.46 13.73 -5.66
CA GLN A 138 -2.09 13.89 -6.98
C GLN A 138 -3.08 12.77 -7.28
N LEU A 139 -2.74 11.50 -7.00
CA LEU A 139 -3.65 10.37 -7.17
C LEU A 139 -4.86 10.47 -6.24
N SER A 140 -4.67 10.83 -4.97
CA SER A 140 -5.78 11.02 -4.02
C SER A 140 -6.71 12.18 -4.37
N GLU A 141 -6.24 13.18 -5.10
CA GLU A 141 -7.08 14.28 -5.59
C GLU A 141 -7.74 13.96 -6.95
N ASN A 142 -7.29 12.90 -7.65
CA ASN A 142 -7.75 12.55 -8.98
C ASN A 142 -9.04 11.71 -8.94
N PRO A 143 -10.19 12.21 -9.45
CA PRO A 143 -11.45 11.44 -9.46
C PRO A 143 -11.37 10.13 -10.26
N ALA A 144 -10.55 10.08 -11.32
CA ALA A 144 -10.39 8.87 -12.12
C ALA A 144 -9.68 7.76 -11.33
N PHE A 145 -8.79 8.11 -10.40
CA PHE A 145 -8.17 7.14 -9.50
C PHE A 145 -9.23 6.50 -8.59
N HIS A 146 -10.09 7.31 -7.95
CA HIS A 146 -11.18 6.80 -7.11
C HIS A 146 -12.25 6.03 -7.87
N GLN A 147 -12.43 6.29 -9.16
CA GLN A 147 -13.32 5.49 -10.00
C GLN A 147 -12.73 4.10 -10.30
N GLN A 148 -11.42 4.02 -10.54
CA GLN A 148 -10.76 2.80 -11.01
C GLN A 148 -10.21 1.90 -9.89
N TYR A 149 -9.86 2.48 -8.74
CA TYR A 149 -9.23 1.78 -7.63
C TYR A 149 -10.12 1.79 -6.39
N ARG A 150 -9.97 0.77 -5.55
CA ARG A 150 -10.53 0.73 -4.20
C ARG A 150 -9.40 0.48 -3.22
N GLU A 151 -9.37 1.28 -2.16
CA GLU A 151 -8.52 0.99 -1.01
C GLU A 151 -9.01 -0.31 -0.36
N ILE A 152 -8.09 -1.18 0.03
CA ILE A 152 -8.35 -2.39 0.81
C ILE A 152 -7.37 -2.43 1.98
N SER A 153 -7.80 -3.03 3.08
CA SER A 153 -6.97 -3.25 4.27
C SER A 153 -6.46 -4.69 4.27
N ILE A 154 -5.14 -4.89 4.30
CA ILE A 154 -4.50 -6.21 4.36
C ILE A 154 -3.66 -6.30 5.63
N ARG A 155 -3.90 -7.32 6.45
CA ARG A 155 -3.02 -7.68 7.56
C ARG A 155 -1.82 -8.47 7.03
N THR A 156 -0.62 -8.06 7.42
CA THR A 156 0.60 -8.76 7.02
C THR A 156 0.64 -10.20 7.54
N ALA A 157 1.14 -11.11 6.72
CA ALA A 157 1.21 -12.55 6.98
C ALA A 157 2.38 -12.95 7.89
N VAL A 158 3.39 -12.08 8.02
CA VAL A 158 4.60 -12.33 8.80
C VAL A 158 4.95 -11.12 9.67
N GLU A 159 5.74 -11.35 10.71
CA GLU A 159 6.19 -10.27 11.60
C GLU A 159 7.07 -9.23 10.87
N PRO A 160 6.93 -7.93 11.21
CA PRO A 160 5.95 -7.36 12.14
C PRO A 160 4.50 -7.40 11.59
N TYR A 161 3.55 -7.74 12.46
CA TYR A 161 2.13 -7.78 12.10
C TYR A 161 1.53 -6.38 12.15
N TYR A 162 1.03 -5.89 11.03
CA TYR A 162 0.28 -4.63 10.94
C TYR A 162 -0.73 -4.68 9.80
N THR A 163 -1.64 -3.71 9.75
CA THR A 163 -2.60 -3.54 8.65
C THR A 163 -2.09 -2.50 7.67
N ALA A 164 -1.89 -2.91 6.43
CA ALA A 164 -1.48 -2.08 5.31
C ALA A 164 -2.69 -1.67 4.47
N LEU A 165 -2.70 -0.43 4.01
CA LEU A 165 -3.64 0.09 3.02
C LEU A 165 -3.06 -0.10 1.62
N VAL A 166 -3.82 -0.78 0.76
CA VAL A 166 -3.43 -1.06 -0.63
C VAL A 166 -4.56 -0.62 -1.55
N TRP A 167 -4.26 0.12 -2.60
CA TRP A 167 -5.27 0.51 -3.59
C TRP A 167 -5.24 -0.48 -4.75
N VAL A 168 -6.31 -1.25 -4.95
CA VAL A 168 -6.40 -2.26 -6.00
C VAL A 168 -7.33 -1.81 -7.10
N LYS A 169 -6.89 -1.97 -8.35
CA LYS A 169 -7.68 -1.65 -9.53
C LYS A 169 -8.85 -2.64 -9.65
N VAL A 170 -10.08 -2.13 -9.58
CA VAL A 170 -11.31 -2.94 -9.61
C VAL A 170 -11.40 -3.77 -10.89
N ALA A 171 -11.05 -3.16 -12.02
CA ALA A 171 -11.08 -3.80 -13.34
C ALA A 171 -9.77 -4.52 -13.70
N SER A 172 -8.87 -4.79 -12.75
CA SER A 172 -7.71 -5.64 -13.01
C SER A 172 -8.18 -7.04 -13.40
N ASN A 173 -7.69 -7.55 -14.53
CA ASN A 173 -7.94 -8.92 -14.97
C ASN A 173 -7.11 -9.96 -14.19
N LEU A 174 -6.18 -9.50 -13.35
CA LEU A 174 -5.30 -10.34 -12.55
C LEU A 174 -5.83 -10.52 -11.12
N ILE A 175 -6.23 -9.43 -10.49
CA ILE A 175 -6.57 -9.36 -9.06
C ILE A 175 -7.82 -8.53 -8.76
N GLY A 176 -8.53 -8.09 -9.79
CA GLY A 176 -9.77 -7.32 -9.66
C GLY A 176 -11.01 -8.19 -9.60
N TYR A 177 -12.15 -7.64 -10.02
CA TYR A 177 -13.38 -8.41 -10.23
C TYR A 177 -13.22 -9.29 -11.46
N VAL A 178 -13.59 -10.56 -11.32
CA VAL A 178 -13.58 -11.52 -12.43
C VAL A 178 -14.97 -11.59 -13.03
N GLN A 179 -15.12 -11.14 -14.27
CA GLN A 179 -16.37 -11.23 -15.02
C GLN A 179 -16.36 -12.48 -15.92
N SER A 180 -17.40 -13.30 -15.82
CA SER A 180 -17.72 -14.42 -16.69
C SER A 180 -19.15 -14.29 -17.20
N ASP A 181 -19.56 -15.11 -18.17
CA ASP A 181 -20.88 -14.96 -18.83
C ASP A 181 -22.03 -15.03 -17.80
N GLY A 182 -22.62 -13.87 -17.49
CA GLY A 182 -23.67 -13.71 -16.50
C GLY A 182 -23.19 -13.72 -15.04
N GLU A 183 -21.89 -13.76 -14.76
CA GLU A 183 -21.36 -13.83 -13.39
C GLU A 183 -20.29 -12.77 -13.12
N VAL A 184 -20.32 -12.20 -11.92
CA VAL A 184 -19.26 -11.33 -11.40
C VAL A 184 -18.77 -11.92 -10.08
N ARG A 185 -17.53 -12.39 -10.06
CA ARG A 185 -16.84 -12.83 -8.85
C ARG A 185 -16.02 -11.67 -8.28
N ILE A 186 -16.36 -11.28 -7.06
CA ILE A 186 -15.71 -10.23 -6.28
C ILE A 186 -14.82 -10.91 -5.22
N PRO A 187 -13.49 -10.77 -5.29
CA PRO A 187 -12.60 -11.25 -4.23
C PRO A 187 -12.94 -10.64 -2.87
N ALA A 188 -12.81 -11.44 -1.81
CA ALA A 188 -13.23 -11.05 -0.46
C ALA A 188 -12.57 -9.76 0.06
N TYR A 189 -11.33 -9.46 -0.34
CA TYR A 189 -10.64 -8.25 0.07
C TYR A 189 -11.28 -6.95 -0.45
N PHE A 190 -12.20 -7.02 -1.43
CA PHE A 190 -13.05 -5.89 -1.84
C PHE A 190 -14.34 -5.76 -1.03
N LEU A 191 -14.62 -6.66 -0.09
CA LEU A 191 -15.81 -6.60 0.77
C LEU A 191 -15.61 -5.64 1.95
N ASN A 192 -15.09 -4.45 1.68
CA ASN A 192 -14.64 -3.48 2.67
C ASN A 192 -15.56 -2.26 2.85
N ALA A 193 -16.86 -2.42 2.63
CA ALA A 193 -17.86 -1.38 2.92
C ALA A 193 -17.92 -0.98 4.41
N PHE A 194 -17.23 -1.73 5.28
CA PHE A 194 -17.05 -1.45 6.70
C PHE A 194 -15.56 -1.26 6.98
N GLU A 195 -15.20 -0.17 7.68
CA GLU A 195 -13.81 0.21 7.96
C GLU A 195 -13.03 -0.86 8.75
N THR A 196 -13.74 -1.71 9.49
CA THR A 196 -13.16 -2.79 10.29
C THR A 196 -12.79 -4.02 9.46
N THR A 197 -13.26 -4.13 8.22
CA THR A 197 -12.94 -5.28 7.37
C THR A 197 -11.48 -5.25 6.97
N THR A 198 -10.73 -6.25 7.43
CA THR A 198 -9.32 -6.45 7.08
C THR A 198 -9.14 -7.83 6.49
N ALA A 199 -8.49 -7.90 5.33
CA ALA A 199 -8.12 -9.15 4.70
C ALA A 199 -6.90 -9.78 5.38
N TRP A 200 -6.89 -11.10 5.53
CA TRP A 200 -5.82 -11.86 6.17
C TRP A 200 -5.68 -13.25 5.53
N PHE A 201 -4.58 -13.95 5.81
CA PHE A 201 -4.33 -15.26 5.23
C PHE A 201 -4.94 -16.40 6.04
N ASP A 202 -5.87 -17.13 5.44
CA ASP A 202 -6.33 -18.46 5.90
C ASP A 202 -5.66 -19.52 5.03
N GLY A 203 -4.53 -20.06 5.51
CA GLY A 203 -3.63 -20.86 4.67
C GLY A 203 -2.98 -20.00 3.58
N ASP A 204 -3.22 -20.35 2.32
CA ASP A 204 -2.65 -19.67 1.14
C ASP A 204 -3.63 -18.67 0.49
N GLN A 205 -4.81 -18.47 1.09
CA GLN A 205 -5.83 -17.59 0.52
C GLN A 205 -6.03 -16.33 1.36
N LEU A 206 -6.14 -15.20 0.65
CA LEU A 206 -6.50 -13.93 1.24
C LEU A 206 -8.01 -13.85 1.42
N VAL A 207 -8.47 -13.93 2.67
CA VAL A 207 -9.88 -13.97 3.07
C VAL A 207 -10.23 -12.77 3.94
N ILE A 208 -11.52 -12.52 4.14
CA ILE A 208 -12.02 -11.64 5.20
C ILE A 208 -12.84 -12.45 6.21
N SER A 209 -13.03 -11.93 7.42
CA SER A 209 -13.87 -12.56 8.42
C SER A 209 -15.23 -11.89 8.51
N VAL A 210 -16.29 -12.69 8.67
CA VAL A 210 -17.63 -12.23 9.04
C VAL A 210 -18.06 -12.93 10.31
N ASP A 211 -18.58 -12.18 11.26
CA ASP A 211 -19.29 -12.69 12.44
C ASP A 211 -20.49 -11.80 12.77
N ARG A 212 -21.18 -12.07 13.89
CA ARG A 212 -22.34 -11.30 14.33
C ARG A 212 -22.07 -9.81 14.53
N ASP A 213 -20.87 -9.47 15.02
CA ASP A 213 -20.53 -8.12 15.43
C ASP A 213 -19.64 -7.42 14.38
N HIS A 214 -19.08 -8.18 13.42
CA HIS A 214 -18.25 -7.69 12.31
C HIS A 214 -18.82 -8.12 10.95
N PRO A 215 -19.76 -7.34 10.38
CA PRO A 215 -20.22 -7.57 9.01
C PRO A 215 -19.15 -7.17 7.99
N ALA A 216 -19.30 -7.67 6.76
CA ALA A 216 -18.51 -7.25 5.61
C ALA A 216 -19.44 -6.93 4.44
N GLY A 217 -18.96 -6.24 3.41
CA GLY A 217 -19.84 -5.92 2.28
C GLY A 217 -19.18 -5.10 1.19
N VAL A 218 -19.86 -4.97 0.06
CA VAL A 218 -19.36 -4.21 -1.09
C VAL A 218 -20.46 -3.35 -1.67
N VAL A 219 -20.09 -2.15 -2.12
CA VAL A 219 -20.98 -1.28 -2.89
C VAL A 219 -20.78 -1.57 -4.37
N VAL A 220 -21.88 -1.89 -5.04
CA VAL A 220 -21.91 -2.14 -6.49
C VAL A 220 -22.81 -1.09 -7.16
N ASP A 221 -22.35 -0.54 -8.29
CA ASP A 221 -23.05 0.55 -8.97
C ASP A 221 -24.45 0.13 -9.44
N GLN A 222 -24.54 -1.07 -10.02
CA GLN A 222 -25.78 -1.63 -10.54
C GLN A 222 -25.81 -3.15 -10.34
N LEU A 223 -26.97 -3.65 -9.90
CA LEU A 223 -27.28 -5.08 -9.88
C LEU A 223 -28.10 -5.45 -11.12
N PRO A 224 -27.99 -6.70 -11.62
CA PRO A 224 -28.89 -7.21 -12.65
C PRO A 224 -30.36 -7.13 -12.23
N ALA A 225 -31.28 -7.14 -13.20
CA ALA A 225 -32.72 -7.08 -12.91
C ALA A 225 -33.21 -8.30 -12.09
N SER A 226 -32.59 -9.46 -12.29
CA SER A 226 -32.77 -10.67 -11.51
C SER A 226 -31.40 -11.24 -11.22
N TYR A 227 -31.11 -11.55 -9.95
CA TYR A 227 -29.80 -12.05 -9.57
C TYR A 227 -29.87 -13.04 -8.41
N THR A 228 -28.81 -13.83 -8.27
CA THR A 228 -28.49 -14.57 -7.04
C THR A 228 -27.15 -14.13 -6.48
N LEU A 229 -27.02 -14.22 -5.16
CA LEU A 229 -25.78 -13.96 -4.43
C LEU A 229 -25.27 -15.29 -3.88
N THR A 230 -24.03 -15.65 -4.19
CA THR A 230 -23.37 -16.84 -3.65
C THR A 230 -22.12 -16.43 -2.91
N VAL A 231 -22.08 -16.75 -1.61
CA VAL A 231 -20.88 -16.55 -0.78
C VAL A 231 -19.97 -17.76 -0.96
N VAL A 232 -18.71 -17.51 -1.28
CA VAL A 232 -17.69 -18.57 -1.37
C VAL A 232 -16.94 -18.62 -0.05
N SER A 233 -17.23 -19.67 0.70
CA SER A 233 -16.73 -19.91 2.05
C SER A 233 -16.89 -21.39 2.40
N ARG A 234 -16.03 -21.90 3.29
CA ARG A 234 -16.20 -23.23 3.93
C ARG A 234 -17.45 -23.33 4.81
N HIS A 235 -18.03 -22.19 5.19
CA HIS A 235 -19.19 -22.07 6.07
C HIS A 235 -20.30 -21.21 5.44
N ALA A 236 -20.45 -21.28 4.12
CA ALA A 236 -21.40 -20.45 3.37
C ALA A 236 -22.84 -20.54 3.90
N GLU A 237 -23.24 -21.70 4.44
CA GLU A 237 -24.56 -21.93 5.05
C GLU A 237 -24.83 -21.10 6.31
N GLN A 238 -23.78 -20.58 6.95
CA GLN A 238 -23.86 -19.73 8.15
C GLN A 238 -23.75 -18.24 7.85
N ILE A 239 -23.61 -17.86 6.57
CA ILE A 239 -23.42 -16.48 6.13
C ILE A 239 -24.62 -16.06 5.29
N LYS A 240 -25.28 -14.99 5.71
CA LYS A 240 -26.40 -14.38 5.00
C LYS A 240 -25.91 -13.19 4.19
N ALA A 241 -26.24 -13.19 2.89
CA ALA A 241 -26.05 -12.02 2.03
C ALA A 241 -27.38 -11.27 1.89
N SER A 242 -27.37 -9.97 2.17
CA SER A 242 -28.51 -9.06 1.98
C SER A 242 -28.11 -7.88 1.12
N VAL A 243 -29.10 -7.22 0.52
CA VAL A 243 -28.90 -6.01 -0.29
C VAL A 243 -29.61 -4.84 0.39
N GLU A 244 -28.88 -3.75 0.54
CA GLU A 244 -29.33 -2.51 1.16
C GLU A 244 -29.10 -1.33 0.21
N PRO A 245 -29.94 -0.28 0.26
CA PRO A 245 -29.67 0.97 -0.45
C PRO A 245 -28.35 1.62 0.02
N ALA A 246 -27.57 2.15 -0.92
CA ALA A 246 -26.39 2.97 -0.66
C ALA A 246 -26.56 4.36 -1.28
N GLU A 247 -25.70 5.33 -0.91
CA GLU A 247 -25.71 6.67 -1.54
C GLU A 247 -25.52 6.59 -3.07
N GLN A 248 -24.69 5.64 -3.51
CA GLN A 248 -24.50 5.29 -4.92
C GLN A 248 -24.63 3.78 -5.08
N GLY A 249 -25.60 3.34 -5.90
CA GLY A 249 -25.82 1.93 -6.19
C GLY A 249 -26.46 1.13 -5.06
N SER A 250 -26.01 -0.10 -4.88
CA SER A 250 -26.52 -1.05 -3.88
C SER A 250 -25.37 -1.59 -3.03
N ARG A 251 -25.57 -1.68 -1.71
CA ARG A 251 -24.62 -2.33 -0.81
C ARG A 251 -25.04 -3.77 -0.57
N ILE A 252 -24.18 -4.71 -0.93
CA ILE A 252 -24.33 -6.11 -0.52
C ILE A 252 -23.63 -6.29 0.82
N VAL A 253 -24.35 -6.78 1.82
CA VAL A 253 -23.86 -6.98 3.19
C VAL A 253 -23.86 -8.48 3.50
N LEU A 254 -22.75 -8.96 4.06
CA LEU A 254 -22.57 -10.30 4.58
C LEU A 254 -22.62 -10.25 6.11
N THR A 255 -23.47 -11.09 6.69
CA THR A 255 -23.65 -11.21 8.16
C THR A 255 -23.66 -12.68 8.57
N SER A 256 -23.32 -12.95 9.83
CA SER A 256 -23.53 -14.25 10.46
C SER A 256 -24.27 -14.09 11.79
N GLU A 257 -25.00 -15.11 12.23
CA GLU A 257 -25.60 -15.13 13.57
C GLU A 257 -24.61 -15.61 14.65
N GLY A 258 -23.54 -16.30 14.23
CA GLY A 258 -22.52 -16.85 15.10
C GLY A 258 -21.51 -15.79 15.57
N THR A 259 -20.93 -16.01 16.76
CA THR A 259 -19.83 -15.19 17.29
C THR A 259 -18.45 -15.65 16.80
N ALA A 260 -18.38 -16.82 16.15
CA ALA A 260 -17.13 -17.32 15.60
C ALA A 260 -16.87 -16.65 14.24
N PRO A 261 -15.65 -16.14 13.97
CA PRO A 261 -15.31 -15.56 12.69
C PRO A 261 -15.34 -16.61 11.59
N LEU A 262 -16.08 -16.33 10.52
CA LEU A 262 -16.20 -17.18 9.35
C LEU A 262 -15.41 -16.56 8.19
N ALA A 263 -14.46 -17.31 7.64
CA ALA A 263 -13.66 -16.88 6.50
C ALA A 263 -14.50 -16.83 5.21
N VAL A 264 -14.42 -15.71 4.49
CA VAL A 264 -15.03 -15.51 3.17
C VAL A 264 -13.92 -15.30 2.15
N GLU A 265 -13.99 -16.04 1.05
CA GLU A 265 -13.00 -16.00 -0.04
C GLU A 265 -13.46 -15.08 -1.19
N ALA A 266 -14.76 -15.10 -1.49
CA ALA A 266 -15.36 -14.26 -2.52
C ALA A 266 -16.88 -14.15 -2.36
N LEU A 267 -17.43 -13.19 -3.08
CA LEU A 267 -18.86 -13.05 -3.36
C LEU A 267 -19.07 -13.18 -4.87
N VAL A 268 -20.05 -14.00 -5.27
CA VAL A 268 -20.43 -14.15 -6.68
C VAL A 268 -21.84 -13.60 -6.87
N ILE A 269 -21.98 -12.71 -7.84
CA ILE A 269 -23.26 -12.18 -8.29
C ILE A 269 -23.57 -12.84 -9.64
N THR A 270 -24.68 -13.57 -9.72
CA THR A 270 -25.11 -14.25 -10.96
C THR A 270 -26.36 -13.55 -11.49
N ASP A 271 -26.32 -13.10 -12.73
CA ASP A 271 -27.45 -12.57 -13.49
C ASP A 271 -28.36 -13.72 -13.93
N THR A 272 -29.56 -13.79 -13.35
CA THR A 272 -30.57 -14.81 -13.67
C THR A 272 -31.63 -14.31 -14.64
N SER A 273 -31.42 -13.16 -15.27
CA SER A 273 -32.34 -12.59 -16.26
C SER A 273 -32.10 -13.10 -17.70
N ARG A 274 -31.04 -13.89 -17.92
CA ARG A 274 -30.65 -14.44 -19.23
C ARG A 274 -31.24 -15.83 -19.50
#